data_AF-A0A7C7ZT13-F1
#
_entry.id   AF-A0A7C7ZT13-F1
#
_cell.length_a   1.000
_cell.length_b   1.000
_cell.length_c   1.000
_cell.angle_alpha   90.00
_cell.angle_beta   90.00
_cell.angle_gamma   90.00
#
_symmetry.space_group_name_H-M   'P 1'
#
loop_
_entity.id
_entity.type
_entity.pdbx_description
1 polymer ?
#
loop_
_entity_poly.entity_id
_entity_poly.type
_entity_poly.pdbx_seq_one_letter_code
_entity_poly.pdbx_strand_id
1 'polypeptide(L)' 'MIPRLGNTVIGRLIENFGDPERVFDAGIPELMKIVGIKPEVARNIAGRTSIRVAEKELKMVENQG' A
#
# COMPACT_ATOMS: atom_id res chain seq x y z
N MET A 1 -4.11 -11.18 -3.71
CA MET A 1 -3.06 -10.60 -4.57
C MET A 1 -3.56 -9.31 -5.22
N ILE A 2 -2.68 -8.33 -5.48
CA ILE A 2 -3.03 -7.18 -6.34
C ILE A 2 -2.83 -7.64 -7.80
N PRO A 3 -3.88 -7.68 -8.63
CA PRO A 3 -3.74 -8.05 -10.04
C PRO A 3 -2.69 -7.16 -10.72
N ARG A 4 -1.81 -7.74 -11.54
CA ARG A 4 -0.70 -7.07 -12.26
C ARG A 4 0.53 -6.67 -11.43
N LEU A 5 0.60 -7.00 -10.14
CA LEU A 5 1.87 -6.95 -9.39
C LEU A 5 2.64 -8.26 -9.62
N GLY A 6 3.68 -8.23 -10.46
CA GLY A 6 4.58 -9.38 -10.61
C GLY A 6 5.44 -9.59 -9.35
N ASN A 7 5.87 -10.82 -9.08
CA ASN A 7 6.73 -11.16 -7.93
C ASN A 7 8.00 -10.30 -7.86
N THR A 8 8.56 -9.89 -9.00
CA THR A 8 9.71 -8.98 -9.05
C THR A 8 9.42 -7.59 -8.48
N VAL A 9 8.22 -7.05 -8.74
CA VAL A 9 7.80 -5.76 -8.20
C VAL A 9 7.55 -5.87 -6.69
N ILE A 10 7.00 -6.99 -6.22
CA ILE A 10 6.86 -7.28 -4.80
C ILE A 10 8.24 -7.29 -4.12
N GLY A 11 9.21 -8.01 -4.70
CA GLY A 11 10.58 -8.04 -4.18
C GLY A 11 11.17 -6.64 -4.03
N ARG A 12 11.08 -5.82 -5.07
CA ARG A 12 11.58 -4.43 -5.05
C ARG A 12 10.90 -3.55 -4.01
N LEU A 13 9.60 -3.73 -3.81
CA LEU A 13 8.85 -3.02 -2.77
C LEU A 13 9.36 -3.37 -1.39
N ILE A 14 9.58 -4.66 -1.10
CA ILE A 14 10.12 -5.10 0.19
C ILE A 14 11.57 -4.64 0.35
N GLU A 15 12.40 -4.68 -0.70
CA GLU A 15 13.77 -4.17 -0.66
C GLU A 15 13.84 -2.66 -0.39
N ASN A 16 12.91 -1.86 -0.94
CA ASN A 16 12.92 -0.41 -0.78
C ASN A 16 12.26 0.07 0.52
N PHE A 17 11.17 -0.56 0.94
CA PHE A 17 10.37 -0.14 2.09
C PHE A 17 10.62 -0.99 3.35
N GLY A 18 11.27 -2.15 3.21
CA GLY A 18 11.65 -3.08 4.29
C GLY A 18 10.52 -3.99 4.75
N ASP A 19 9.30 -3.46 4.86
CA ASP A 19 8.15 -4.19 5.38
C ASP A 19 6.88 -3.92 4.55
N PRO A 20 5.98 -4.92 4.38
CA PRO A 20 4.72 -4.72 3.67
C PRO A 20 3.86 -3.58 4.21
N GLU A 21 3.84 -3.31 5.52
CA GLU A 21 3.06 -2.22 6.11
C GLU A 21 3.55 -0.86 5.61
N ARG A 22 4.87 -0.67 5.55
CA ARG A 22 5.49 0.56 5.00
C ARG A 22 5.20 0.77 3.52
N VAL A 23 5.01 -0.29 2.75
CA VAL A 23 4.58 -0.20 1.34
C VAL A 23 3.20 0.43 1.23
N PHE A 24 2.30 0.11 2.16
CA PHE A 24 0.96 0.70 2.18
C PHE A 24 1.01 2.13 2.73
N ASP A 25 1.86 2.43 3.69
CA ASP A 25 2.02 3.81 4.19
C ASP A 25 2.72 4.75 3.19
N ALA A 26 3.38 4.20 2.17
CA ALA A 26 4.06 4.98 1.15
C ALA A 26 3.07 5.75 0.26
N GLY A 27 3.37 7.04 0.04
CA GLY A 27 2.59 7.88 -0.87
C GLY A 27 2.79 7.48 -2.34
N ILE A 28 1.83 7.87 -3.19
CA ILE A 28 1.89 7.65 -4.64
C ILE A 28 3.24 8.08 -5.27
N PRO A 29 3.81 9.26 -4.93
CA PRO A 29 5.09 9.68 -5.50
C PRO A 29 6.25 8.75 -5.14
N GLU A 30 6.24 8.15 -3.95
CA GLU A 30 7.29 7.23 -3.51
C GLU A 30 7.16 5.88 -4.20
N LEU A 31 5.93 5.37 -4.30
CA LEU A 31 5.64 4.13 -5.02
C LEU A 31 6.05 4.23 -6.50
N MET A 32 5.89 5.40 -7.13
CA MET A 32 6.32 5.60 -8.52
C MET A 32 7.84 5.63 -8.72
N LYS A 33 8.66 5.77 -7.67
CA LYS A 33 10.12 5.65 -7.78
C LYS A 33 10.56 4.20 -8.05
N ILE A 34 9.68 3.23 -7.75
CA ILE A 34 9.99 1.82 -7.92
C ILE A 34 9.83 1.42 -9.38
N VAL A 35 10.93 0.91 -9.96
CA VAL A 35 10.94 0.44 -11.35
C VAL A 35 9.90 -0.67 -11.54
N GLY A 36 8.98 -0.46 -12.48
CA GLY A 36 7.90 -1.38 -12.80
C GLY A 36 6.56 -1.04 -12.14
N ILE A 37 6.50 -0.01 -11.27
CA ILE A 37 5.24 0.51 -10.75
C ILE A 37 4.67 1.54 -11.72
N LYS A 38 3.44 1.26 -12.19
CA LYS A 38 2.65 2.19 -13.00
C LYS A 38 1.78 3.07 -12.08
N PRO A 39 1.35 4.26 -12.54
CA PRO A 39 0.48 5.14 -11.75
C PRO A 39 -0.82 4.47 -11.25
N GLU A 40 -1.43 3.61 -12.07
CA GLU A 40 -2.62 2.82 -11.68
C GLU A 40 -2.33 1.89 -10.49
N VAL A 41 -1.17 1.23 -10.51
CA VAL A 41 -0.73 0.34 -9.45
C VAL A 41 -0.44 1.11 -8.17
N ALA A 42 0.25 2.25 -8.26
CA ALA A 42 0.52 3.12 -7.12
C ALA A 42 -0.78 3.62 -6.45
N ARG A 43 -1.78 4.02 -7.25
CA ARG A 43 -3.12 4.38 -6.74
C ARG A 43 -3.81 3.21 -6.06
N ASN A 44 -3.75 2.01 -6.63
CA ASN A 44 -4.36 0.82 -6.02
C ASN A 44 -3.71 0.46 -4.67
N ILE A 45 -2.39 0.61 -4.55
CA ILE A 45 -1.67 0.37 -3.29
C ILE A 45 -2.09 1.43 -2.26
N ALA A 46 -1.97 2.73 -2.58
CA ALA A 46 -2.33 3.82 -1.68
C ALA A 46 -3.84 3.85 -1.31
N GLY A 47 -4.70 3.43 -2.24
CA GLY A 47 -6.15 3.32 -2.01
C GLY A 47 -6.50 2.24 -0.99
N ARG A 48 -5.78 1.11 -0.98
CA ARG A 48 -5.95 0.06 0.04
C ARG A 48 -5.54 0.54 1.44
N THR A 49 -4.55 1.41 1.53
CA THR A 49 -4.16 2.09 2.78
C THR A 49 -5.32 2.91 3.33
N SER A 50 -6.00 3.67 2.47
CA SER A 50 -7.14 4.50 2.88
C SER A 50 -8.29 3.65 3.45
N ILE A 51 -8.56 2.49 2.87
CA ILE A 51 -9.56 1.55 3.39
C ILE A 51 -9.12 0.99 4.75
N ARG A 52 -7.87 0.55 4.87
CA ARG A 52 -7.36 -0.07 6.11
C ARG A 52 -7.29 0.91 7.28
N VAL A 53 -6.94 2.16 7.01
CA VAL A 53 -6.98 3.25 8.00
C VAL A 53 -8.43 3.56 8.38
N ALA A 54 -9.33 3.70 7.42
CA ALA A 54 -10.75 3.92 7.70
C ALA A 54 -11.38 2.77 8.54
N GLU A 55 -11.07 1.52 8.23
CA GLU A 55 -11.52 0.36 9.02
C GLU A 55 -10.95 0.37 10.45
N LYS A 56 -9.71 0.81 10.63
CA LYS A 56 -9.08 0.92 11.95
C LYS A 56 -9.72 2.02 12.80
N GLU A 57 -9.97 3.19 12.20
CA GLU A 57 -10.65 4.31 12.85
C GLU A 57 -12.08 3.92 13.26
N LEU A 58 -12.85 3.28 12.36
CA LEU A 58 -14.21 2.80 12.65
C LEU A 58 -14.25 1.81 13.82
N LYS A 59 -13.29 0.87 13.89
CA LYS A 59 -13.19 -0.07 15.03
C LYS A 59 -12.88 0.61 16.36
N MET A 60 -12.16 1.74 16.35
CA MET A 60 -11.91 2.48 17.59
C MET A 60 -13.18 3.15 18.10
N VAL A 61 -14.04 3.64 17.20
CA VAL A 61 -15.32 4.23 17.57
C VAL A 61 -16.30 3.17 18.09
N GLU A 62 -16.33 1.97 17.51
CA GLU A 62 -17.19 0.87 17.98
C GLU A 62 -16.78 0.32 19.35
N ASN A 63 -15.50 0.38 19.73
CA ASN A 63 -15.00 -0.13 21.01
C ASN A 63 -15.02 0.93 22.14
N GLN A 64 -15.63 2.09 21.90
CA GLN A 64 -15.92 3.14 22.90
C GLN A 64 -17.42 3.31 23.18
N GLY A 65 -18.27 2.40 22.68
CA GLY A 65 -19.70 2.33 22.96
C GLY A 65 -20.06 1.31 24.03
#